data_AF-A0A450VQ75-F1
#
_entry.id   AF-A0A450VQ75-F1
#
_cell.length_a   1.000
_cell.length_b   1.000
_cell.length_c   1.000
_cell.angle_alpha   90.00
_cell.angle_beta   90.00
_cell.angle_gamma   90.00
#
_symmetry.space_group_name_H-M   'P 1'
#
loop_
_entity.id
_entity.type
_entity.pdbx_description
1 polymer ?
#
loop_
_entity_poly.entity_id
_entity_poly.type
_entity_poly.pdbx_seq_one_letter_code
_entity_poly.pdbx_strand_id
1 'polypeptide(L)'
;MESIVRVGLPSINYGVIIGFEDDSDERLLRLEEAISELHEKLLAINPALDFQILPLSLVPIPDTPQWNTMRDSGLLRIDDPSIFGDMWRPAVDTRHLGYEQIADWQVRLMRIGTPLLSAHPY
;
A
#
# COMPACT_ATOMS: atom_id res chain seq x y z
N MET A 1 5.46 16.58 -3.48
CA MET A 1 6.61 15.65 -3.52
C MET A 1 7.82 16.27 -4.19
N GLU A 2 7.72 16.78 -5.42
CA GLU A 2 8.88 17.40 -6.11
C GLU A 2 9.59 18.49 -5.30
N SER A 3 8.86 19.41 -4.66
CA SER A 3 9.46 20.43 -3.79
C SER A 3 10.24 19.85 -2.61
N ILE A 4 9.79 18.70 -2.06
CA ILE A 4 10.48 17.98 -0.98
C ILE A 4 11.76 17.33 -1.53
N VAL A 5 11.72 16.79 -2.74
CA VAL A 5 12.91 16.19 -3.36
C VAL A 5 13.94 17.25 -3.74
N ARG A 6 13.51 18.43 -4.21
CA ARG A 6 14.39 19.55 -4.56
C ARG A 6 15.20 20.11 -3.39
N VAL A 7 14.74 19.93 -2.14
CA VAL A 7 15.52 20.34 -0.96
C VAL A 7 16.61 19.32 -0.59
N GLY A 8 16.76 18.23 -1.35
CA GLY A 8 17.85 17.26 -1.19
C GLY A 8 17.57 16.17 -0.16
N LEU A 9 16.30 15.82 0.06
CA LEU A 9 15.94 14.72 0.96
C LEU A 9 16.55 13.39 0.44
N PRO A 10 17.23 12.61 1.29
CA PRO A 10 17.94 11.41 0.84
C PRO A 10 17.00 10.23 0.58
N SER A 11 15.87 10.14 1.29
CA SER A 11 14.94 9.03 1.16
C SER A 11 13.48 9.44 1.36
N ILE A 12 12.57 8.71 0.72
CA ILE A 12 11.12 8.84 0.87
C ILE A 12 10.52 7.44 0.98
N ASN A 13 9.75 7.24 2.05
CA ASN A 13 8.85 6.10 2.18
C ASN A 13 7.43 6.56 1.83
N TYR A 14 6.90 6.11 0.71
CA TYR A 14 5.58 6.49 0.22
C TYR A 14 4.56 5.40 0.56
N GLY A 15 3.75 5.67 1.58
CA GLY A 15 2.70 4.78 2.04
C GLY A 15 1.48 4.78 1.11
N VAL A 16 1.00 3.59 0.77
CA VAL A 16 -0.19 3.38 -0.06
C VAL A 16 -1.06 2.35 0.63
N ILE A 17 -2.32 2.67 0.89
CA ILE A 17 -3.27 1.73 1.49
C ILE A 17 -4.15 1.15 0.39
N ILE A 18 -4.23 -0.18 0.30
CA ILE A 18 -5.07 -0.92 -0.64
C ILE A 18 -5.99 -1.90 0.09
N GLY A 19 -7.04 -2.38 -0.58
CA GLY A 19 -8.05 -3.25 0.01
C GLY A 19 -9.29 -2.50 0.46
N PHE A 20 -9.55 -1.32 -0.11
CA PHE A 20 -10.84 -0.67 0.04
C PHE A 20 -11.91 -1.43 -0.74
N GLU A 21 -13.16 -1.29 -0.30
CA GLU A 21 -14.30 -2.07 -0.80
C GLU A 21 -14.42 -2.13 -2.34
N ASP A 22 -14.14 -1.01 -3.02
CA ASP A 22 -14.24 -0.90 -4.48
C ASP A 22 -12.88 -1.04 -5.20
N ASP A 23 -11.81 -1.45 -4.51
CA ASP A 23 -10.54 -1.75 -5.16
C ASP A 23 -10.68 -2.98 -6.05
N SER A 24 -10.17 -2.85 -7.26
CA SER A 24 -10.18 -3.87 -8.31
C SER A 24 -8.84 -3.88 -9.03
N ASP A 25 -8.56 -4.95 -9.79
CA ASP A 25 -7.33 -5.03 -10.59
C ASP A 25 -7.14 -3.81 -11.49
N GLU A 26 -8.21 -3.30 -12.12
CA GLU A 26 -8.15 -2.11 -12.98
C GLU A 26 -7.71 -0.86 -12.20
N ARG A 27 -8.22 -0.65 -10.99
CA ARG A 27 -7.87 0.51 -10.16
C ARG A 27 -6.45 0.39 -9.63
N LEU A 28 -6.05 -0.82 -9.24
CA LEU A 28 -4.70 -1.09 -8.73
C LEU A 28 -3.64 -1.02 -9.83
N LEU A 29 -3.98 -1.40 -11.07
CA LEU A 29 -3.14 -1.15 -12.25
C LEU A 29 -2.92 0.36 -12.46
N ARG A 30 -3.99 1.16 -12.44
CA ARG A 30 -3.87 2.63 -12.57
C ARG A 30 -3.04 3.25 -11.45
N LEU A 31 -3.16 2.70 -10.23
CA LEU A 31 -2.37 3.11 -9.09
C LEU A 31 -0.88 2.79 -9.29
N GLU A 32 -0.56 1.57 -9.75
CA GLU A 32 0.80 1.15 -10.09
C GLU A 32 1.44 2.06 -11.15
N GLU A 33 0.70 2.37 -12.22
CA GLU A 33 1.12 3.31 -13.28
C GLU A 33 1.41 4.70 -12.71
N ALA A 34 0.48 5.27 -11.93
CA ALA A 34 0.63 6.60 -11.35
C ALA A 34 1.82 6.69 -10.36
N ILE A 35 2.04 5.63 -9.57
CA ILE A 35 3.17 5.55 -8.65
C ILE A 35 4.50 5.43 -9.42
N SER A 36 4.52 4.64 -10.49
CA SER A 36 5.71 4.48 -11.34
C SER A 36 6.09 5.79 -12.02
N GLU A 37 5.12 6.52 -12.57
CA GLU A 37 5.35 7.85 -13.11
C GLU A 37 5.84 8.84 -12.05
N LEU A 38 5.28 8.79 -10.84
CA LEU A 38 5.74 9.63 -9.73
C LEU A 38 7.20 9.31 -9.41
N HIS A 39 7.55 8.04 -9.27
CA HIS A 39 8.91 7.60 -8.98
C HIS A 39 9.90 8.11 -10.03
N GLU A 40 9.61 7.95 -11.32
CA GLU A 40 10.44 8.46 -12.42
C GLU A 40 10.60 9.99 -12.35
N LYS A 41 9.51 10.73 -12.12
CA LYS A 41 9.53 12.19 -11.97
C LYS A 41 10.41 12.64 -10.80
N LEU A 42 10.40 11.91 -9.69
CA LEU A 42 11.22 12.25 -8.52
C LEU A 42 12.70 11.92 -8.74
N LEU A 43 13.04 10.79 -9.36
CA LEU A 43 14.42 10.44 -9.71
C LEU A 43 15.02 11.40 -10.75
N ALA A 44 14.21 11.95 -11.66
CA ALA A 44 14.67 12.99 -12.58
C ALA A 44 15.11 14.28 -11.86
N ILE A 45 14.60 14.53 -10.64
CA ILE A 45 15.00 15.68 -9.80
C ILE A 45 16.22 15.34 -8.95
N ASN A 46 16.20 14.18 -8.29
CA ASN A 46 17.30 13.68 -7.47
C ASN A 46 17.58 12.20 -7.80
N PRO A 47 18.55 11.92 -8.68
CA PRO A 47 18.90 10.54 -9.07
C PRO A 47 19.42 9.67 -7.91
N ALA A 48 19.82 10.28 -6.79
CA ALA A 48 20.29 9.59 -5.60
C ALA A 48 19.19 9.38 -4.55
N LEU A 49 17.94 9.75 -4.84
CA LEU A 49 16.82 9.55 -3.93
C LEU A 49 16.55 8.05 -3.72
N ASP A 50 16.56 7.62 -2.47
CA ASP A 50 16.05 6.30 -2.07
C ASP A 50 14.53 6.38 -1.91
N PHE A 51 13.80 5.99 -2.95
CA PHE A 51 12.33 6.01 -2.97
C PHE A 51 11.78 4.61 -2.77
N GLN A 52 10.99 4.41 -1.71
CA GLN A 52 10.41 3.12 -1.34
C GLN A 52 8.89 3.21 -1.26
N ILE A 53 8.20 2.22 -1.82
CA ILE A 53 6.75 2.06 -1.64
C ILE A 53 6.48 1.17 -0.44
N LEU A 54 5.58 1.64 0.44
CA LEU A 54 5.02 0.87 1.54
C LEU A 54 3.55 0.56 1.23
N PRO A 55 3.25 -0.55 0.54
CA PRO A 55 1.90 -0.96 0.24
C PRO A 55 1.30 -1.67 1.45
N LEU A 56 0.49 -0.95 2.19
CA LEU A 56 -0.21 -1.42 3.39
C LEU A 56 -1.60 -1.91 3.01
N SER A 57 -2.06 -2.94 3.69
CA SER A 57 -3.45 -3.38 3.54
C SER A 57 -4.35 -2.60 4.48
N LEU A 58 -5.61 -2.41 4.06
CA LEU A 58 -6.65 -1.88 4.91
C LEU A 58 -6.89 -2.86 6.07
N VAL A 59 -6.53 -2.40 7.27
CA VAL A 59 -6.88 -3.06 8.53
C VAL A 59 -7.83 -2.12 9.27
N PRO A 60 -9.15 -2.34 9.17
CA PRO A 60 -10.11 -1.47 9.82
C PRO A 60 -9.94 -1.56 11.34
N ILE A 61 -9.92 -0.41 12.01
CA ILE A 61 -9.80 -0.34 13.47
C ILE A 61 -11.20 -0.57 14.07
N PRO A 62 -11.36 -1.47 15.07
CA PRO A 62 -12.65 -1.71 15.72
C PRO A 62 -13.38 -0.43 16.12
N ASP A 63 -14.69 -0.46 15.99
CA ASP A 63 -15.62 0.64 16.31
C ASP A 63 -15.47 1.92 15.46
N THR A 64 -14.55 1.94 14.48
CA THR A 64 -14.53 3.01 13.48
C THR A 64 -15.64 2.82 12.44
N PRO A 65 -16.08 3.90 11.76
CA PRO A 65 -17.03 3.78 10.65
C PRO A 65 -16.55 2.79 9.59
N GLN A 66 -15.26 2.79 9.26
CA GLN A 66 -14.67 1.87 8.29
C GLN A 66 -14.82 0.40 8.71
N TRP A 67 -14.61 0.10 10.00
CA TRP A 67 -14.82 -1.24 10.55
C TRP A 67 -16.27 -1.69 10.42
N ASN A 68 -17.21 -0.85 10.85
CA ASN A 68 -18.63 -1.17 10.76
C ASN A 68 -19.04 -1.41 9.30
N THR A 69 -18.59 -0.55 8.37
CA THR A 69 -18.86 -0.74 6.94
C THR A 69 -18.31 -2.07 6.41
N MET A 70 -17.06 -2.42 6.71
CA MET A 70 -16.46 -3.68 6.23
C MET A 70 -17.14 -4.91 6.84
N ARG A 71 -17.48 -4.84 8.13
CA ARG A 71 -18.17 -5.92 8.85
C ARG A 71 -19.58 -6.14 8.31
N ASP A 72 -20.36 -5.07 8.19
CA ASP A 72 -21.77 -5.14 7.74
C ASP A 72 -21.88 -5.58 6.27
N SER A 73 -20.86 -5.26 5.46
CA SER A 73 -20.78 -5.67 4.06
C SER A 73 -20.28 -7.11 3.87
N GLY A 74 -19.90 -7.80 4.96
CA GLY A 74 -19.38 -9.17 4.91
C GLY A 74 -17.97 -9.29 4.31
N LEU A 75 -17.25 -8.17 4.20
CA LEU A 75 -15.92 -8.08 3.59
C LEU A 75 -14.78 -8.22 4.61
N LEU A 76 -15.07 -8.07 5.89
CA LEU A 76 -14.11 -8.35 6.96
C LEU A 76 -13.88 -9.87 7.08
N ARG A 77 -12.66 -10.32 6.77
CA ARG A 77 -12.28 -11.73 6.82
C ARG A 77 -11.68 -12.16 8.15
N ILE A 78 -10.89 -11.29 8.76
CA ILE A 78 -10.20 -11.59 10.02
C ILE A 78 -10.58 -10.51 11.03
N ASP A 79 -11.27 -10.92 12.09
CA ASP A 79 -11.70 -10.08 13.21
C ASP A 79 -10.98 -10.43 14.52
N ASP A 80 -9.89 -11.20 14.44
CA ASP A 80 -9.04 -11.56 15.57
C ASP A 80 -8.30 -10.32 16.11
N PRO A 81 -8.52 -9.93 17.38
CA PRO A 81 -7.87 -8.76 17.95
C PRO A 81 -6.34 -8.80 17.96
N SER A 82 -5.73 -9.98 17.88
CA SER A 82 -4.28 -10.14 17.84
C SER A 82 -3.64 -9.70 16.52
N ILE A 83 -4.42 -9.54 15.45
CA ILE A 83 -3.96 -9.05 14.15
C ILE A 83 -4.30 -7.58 13.91
N PHE A 84 -5.04 -6.93 14.80
CA PHE A 84 -5.39 -5.53 14.65
C PHE A 84 -4.14 -4.66 14.63
N GLY A 85 -4.00 -3.85 13.58
CA GLY A 85 -2.81 -3.03 13.34
C GLY A 85 -1.69 -3.74 12.56
N ASP A 86 -1.83 -5.02 12.22
CA ASP A 86 -0.90 -5.69 11.30
C ASP A 86 -1.21 -5.31 9.84
N MET A 87 -0.79 -4.11 9.46
CA MET A 87 -1.01 -3.55 8.13
C MET A 87 -0.26 -4.29 7.01
N TRP A 88 0.58 -5.27 7.35
CA TRP A 88 1.31 -6.11 6.39
C TRP A 88 0.52 -7.35 5.98
N ARG A 89 -0.55 -7.69 6.71
CA ARG A 89 -1.46 -8.78 6.37
C ARG A 89 -2.85 -8.23 6.07
N PRO A 90 -3.44 -8.52 4.90
CA PRO A 90 -4.80 -8.09 4.64
C PRO A 90 -5.79 -8.67 5.66
N ALA A 91 -6.79 -7.89 6.08
CA ALA A 91 -7.83 -8.39 6.98
C ALA A 91 -9.19 -8.49 6.26
N VAL A 92 -9.24 -8.10 4.99
CA VAL A 92 -10.46 -7.84 4.24
C VAL A 92 -10.41 -8.48 2.85
N ASP A 93 -11.58 -8.76 2.31
CA ASP A 93 -11.82 -8.86 0.87
C ASP A 93 -12.29 -7.50 0.34
N THR A 94 -12.21 -7.29 -0.97
CA THR A 94 -12.96 -6.23 -1.66
C THR A 94 -14.17 -6.85 -2.35
N ARG A 95 -15.02 -6.03 -2.98
CA ARG A 95 -16.09 -6.54 -3.86
C ARG A 95 -15.55 -7.26 -5.11
N HIS A 96 -14.27 -7.11 -5.41
CA HIS A 96 -13.65 -7.56 -6.65
C HIS A 96 -12.43 -8.46 -6.45
N LEU A 97 -11.80 -8.41 -5.28
CA LEU A 97 -10.53 -9.07 -4.97
C LEU A 97 -10.64 -9.84 -3.66
N GLY A 98 -10.15 -11.07 -3.65
CA GLY A 98 -9.91 -11.80 -2.41
C GLY A 98 -8.68 -11.30 -1.67
N TYR A 99 -8.61 -11.58 -0.36
CA TYR A 99 -7.45 -11.39 0.52
C TYR A 99 -6.11 -11.75 -0.15
N GLU A 100 -6.03 -12.91 -0.82
CA GLU A 100 -4.80 -13.38 -1.46
C GLU A 100 -4.38 -12.47 -2.63
N GLN A 101 -5.34 -12.01 -3.42
CA GLN A 101 -5.08 -11.08 -4.52
C GLN A 101 -4.62 -9.71 -4.01
N ILE A 102 -5.18 -9.24 -2.88
CA ILE A 102 -4.71 -8.01 -2.23
C ILE A 102 -3.26 -8.17 -1.76
N ALA A 103 -2.90 -9.32 -1.17
CA ALA A 103 -1.53 -9.61 -0.77
C ALA A 103 -0.57 -9.64 -1.98
N ASP A 104 -0.98 -10.26 -3.09
CA ASP A 104 -0.21 -10.25 -4.35
C ASP A 104 0.02 -8.82 -4.86
N TRP A 105 -1.00 -7.95 -4.77
CA TRP A 105 -0.87 -6.54 -5.10
C TRP A 105 0.09 -5.79 -4.18
N GLN A 106 0.11 -6.08 -2.87
CA GLN A 106 1.11 -5.50 -1.96
C GLN A 106 2.53 -5.87 -2.41
N VAL A 107 2.79 -7.15 -2.70
CA VAL A 107 4.10 -7.62 -3.18
C VAL A 107 4.46 -6.96 -4.50
N ARG A 108 3.51 -6.82 -5.42
CA ARG A 108 3.71 -6.18 -6.72
C ARG A 108 4.12 -4.71 -6.57
N LEU A 109 3.36 -3.92 -5.80
CA LEU A 109 3.63 -2.49 -5.59
C LEU A 109 4.96 -2.25 -4.85
N MET A 110 5.36 -3.14 -3.94
CA MET A 110 6.62 -3.04 -3.19
C MET A 110 7.87 -3.15 -4.08
N ARG A 111 7.72 -3.66 -5.32
CA ARG A 111 8.83 -3.75 -6.29
C ARG A 111 9.13 -2.42 -6.99
N ILE A 112 8.29 -1.40 -6.82
CA ILE A 112 8.55 -0.08 -7.37
C ILE A 112 9.55 0.65 -6.46
N GLY A 113 10.60 1.19 -7.08
CA GLY A 113 11.66 1.91 -6.36
C GLY A 113 12.69 0.98 -5.75
N THR A 114 13.33 1.42 -4.66
CA THR A 114 14.29 0.61 -3.93
C THR A 114 13.56 -0.52 -3.18
N PRO A 115 13.98 -1.79 -3.33
CA PRO A 115 13.35 -2.89 -2.60
C PRO A 115 13.54 -2.74 -1.09
N LEU A 116 12.45 -2.87 -0.33
CA LEU A 116 12.47 -2.82 1.14
C LEU A 116 13.49 -3.81 1.77
N LEU A 117 13.69 -4.96 1.11
CA LEU A 117 14.58 -6.05 1.53
C LEU A 117 16.08 -5.74 1.35
N SER A 118 16.44 -4.62 0.72
CA SER A 118 17.85 -4.19 0.65
C SER A 118 18.32 -3.45 1.92
N ALA A 119 17.40 -3.10 2.83
CA ALA A 119 17.73 -2.37 4.06
C ALA A 119 17.89 -3.27 5.30
N HIS A 120 17.28 -4.46 5.36
CA HIS A 120 17.43 -5.41 6.48
C HIS A 120 17.31 -6.88 6.00
N PRO A 121 18.43 -7.59 5.80
CA PRO A 121 18.40 -9.04 5.68
C PRO A 121 18.11 -9.61 7.07
N TYR A 122 17.03 -10.37 7.20
CA TYR A 122 16.93 -11.35 8.28
C TYR A 122 17.90 -12.50 8.01
#